data_AF-A0A8T3PW91-F1
#
_entry.id   AF-A0A8T3PW91-F1
#
_cell.length_a   1.000
_cell.length_b   1.000
_cell.length_c   1.000
_cell.angle_alpha   90.00
_cell.angle_beta   90.00
_cell.angle_gamma   90.00
#
_symmetry.space_group_name_H-M   'P 1'
#
loop_
_entity.id
_entity.type
_entity.pdbx_description
1 polymer ?
#
loop_
_entity_poly.entity_id
_entity_poly.type
_entity_poly.pdbx_seq_one_letter_code
_entity_poly.pdbx_strand_id
1 'polypeptide(L)' 'VPVNLVPDAHLAAIAIEHGLILCSTDGDFARFPSLRWQNPLSA' A
#
# COMPACT_ATOMS: atom_id res chain seq x y z
N VAL A 1 -0.79 19.79 -4.07
CA VAL A 1 0.39 19.04 -4.56
C VAL A 1 -0.10 17.76 -5.22
N PRO A 2 0.38 17.38 -6.42
CA PRO A 2 -0.05 16.13 -7.04
C PRO A 2 0.40 14.94 -6.19
N VAL A 3 -0.48 13.96 -6.05
CA VAL A 3 -0.18 12.70 -5.34
C VAL A 3 0.86 11.95 -6.18
N ASN A 4 2.02 11.64 -5.59
CA ASN A 4 3.10 10.96 -6.30
C ASN A 4 2.88 9.45 -6.22
N LEU A 5 2.23 8.89 -7.24
CA LEU A 5 1.85 7.46 -7.29
C LEU A 5 3.04 6.51 -7.56
N VAL A 6 4.18 7.04 -8.01
CA VAL A 6 5.36 6.22 -8.34
C VAL A 6 5.89 5.45 -7.13
N PRO A 7 6.14 6.07 -5.96
CA PRO A 7 6.54 5.35 -4.75
C PRO A 7 5.46 4.37 -4.25
N ASP A 8 4.17 4.73 -4.31
CA ASP A 8 3.09 3.88 -3.79
C ASP A 8 2.95 2.60 -4.62
N ALA A 9 3.02 2.71 -5.95
CA ALA A 9 3.00 1.56 -6.85
C ALA A 9 4.20 0.63 -6.65
N HIS A 10 5.38 1.20 -6.35
CA HIS A 10 6.59 0.42 -6.08
C HIS A 10 6.46 -0.39 -4.78
N LEU A 11 5.97 0.23 -3.70
CA LEU A 11 5.72 -0.45 -2.44
C LEU A 11 4.64 -1.53 -2.57
N ALA A 12 3.57 -1.23 -3.30
CA ALA A 12 2.51 -2.20 -3.60
C ALA A 12 3.06 -3.40 -4.37
N ALA A 13 3.91 -3.19 -5.38
CA ALA A 13 4.51 -4.25 -6.17
C ALA A 13 5.35 -5.20 -5.32
N ILE A 14 6.26 -4.68 -4.48
CA ILE A 14 7.09 -5.51 -3.58
C ILE A 14 6.21 -6.32 -2.63
N ALA A 15 5.21 -5.69 -2.01
CA ALA A 15 4.32 -6.39 -1.10
C ALA A 15 3.51 -7.50 -1.79
N ILE A 16 3.02 -7.25 -3.00
CA ILE A 16 2.28 -8.24 -3.80
C ILE A 16 3.19 -9.40 -4.22
N GLU A 17 4.37 -9.10 -4.79
CA GLU A 17 5.32 -10.12 -5.29
C GLU A 17 5.79 -11.06 -4.19
N HIS A 18 5.97 -10.53 -2.98
CA HIS A 18 6.41 -11.31 -1.83
C HIS A 18 5.26 -11.83 -0.96
N GLY A 19 4.00 -11.56 -1.31
CA GLY A 19 2.82 -11.97 -0.52
C GLY A 19 2.76 -11.37 0.89
N LEU A 20 3.38 -10.20 1.09
CA LEU A 20 3.47 -9.49 2.36
C LEU A 20 2.24 -8.61 2.63
N ILE A 21 2.10 -8.17 3.87
CA ILE A 21 1.10 -7.18 4.29
C ILE A 21 1.79 -5.82 4.41
N LEU A 22 1.34 -4.85 3.64
CA LEU A 22 1.81 -3.47 3.76
C LEU A 22 1.15 -2.81 4.97
N CYS A 23 1.95 -2.42 5.96
CA CYS A 23 1.48 -1.65 7.11
C CYS A 23 1.67 -0.16 6.83
N SER A 24 0.58 0.57 6.62
CA SER A 24 0.64 2.02 6.39
C SER A 24 -0.65 2.68 6.88
N THR A 25 -0.57 3.92 7.35
CA THR A 25 -1.74 4.73 7.70
C THR A 25 -2.39 5.37 6.48
N ASP A 26 -1.75 5.26 5.31
CA ASP A 26 -2.20 5.87 4.07
C ASP A 26 -3.31 5.04 3.41
N GLY A 27 -4.49 5.64 3.26
CA GLY A 27 -5.64 5.01 2.62
C GLY A 27 -5.53 4.88 1.11
N ASP A 28 -4.57 5.56 0.47
CA ASP A 28 -4.40 5.51 -0.98
C ASP A 28 -4.02 4.12 -1.49
N PHE A 29 -3.48 3.25 -0.63
CA PHE A 29 -3.16 1.86 -0.95
C PHE A 29 -4.40 0.99 -1.25
N ALA A 30 -5.59 1.40 -0.83
CA ALA A 30 -6.84 0.71 -1.15
C ALA A 30 -7.14 0.64 -2.66
N ARG A 31 -6.46 1.45 -3.49
CA ARG A 31 -6.58 1.42 -4.96
C ARG A 31 -5.94 0.18 -5.61
N PHE A 32 -5.11 -0.56 -4.88
CA PHE A 32 -4.41 -1.74 -5.40
C PHE A 32 -5.14 -3.02 -4.94
N PRO A 33 -6.02 -3.62 -5.76
CA PRO A 33 -6.90 -4.70 -5.31
C PRO A 33 -6.19 -6.00 -4.92
N SER A 34 -4.94 -6.19 -5.37
CA SER A 34 -4.13 -7.36 -5.01
C SER A 34 -3.25 -7.14 -3.78
N LEU A 35 -3.21 -5.90 -3.26
CA LEU A 35 -2.37 -5.54 -2.12
C LEU A 35 -3.09 -5.87 -0.81
N ARG A 36 -2.45 -6.67 0.04
CA ARG A 36 -2.85 -6.81 1.43
C ARG A 36 -2.30 -5.62 2.20
N TRP A 37 -3.18 -4.73 2.63
CA TRP A 37 -2.81 -3.51 3.36
C TRP A 37 -3.56 -3.45 4.69
N GLN A 38 -2.87 -3.00 5.74
CA GLN A 38 -3.46 -2.72 7.05
C GLN A 38 -2.99 -1.37 7.58
N ASN A 39 -3.90 -0.69 8.29
CA ASN A 39 -3.57 0.51 9.04
C ASN A 39 -3.22 0.15 10.49
N PRO A 40 -1.95 0.29 10.92
CA PRO A 40 -1.52 -0.09 12.27
C PRO A 40 -2.12 0.79 13.39
N LEU A 41 -2.66 1.96 13.05
CA LEU A 41 -3.32 2.87 14.01
C LEU A 41 -4.84 2.72 14.00
N SER A 42 -5.38 1.84 13.15
CA SER A 42 -6.82 1.52 13.13
C SER A 42 -7.17 0.36 14.08
N ALA A 43 -6.25 -0.02 14.96
CA ALA A 43 -6.43 -1.05 15.99
C ALA A 43 -7.17 -0.50 17.21
#